data_AF-A0A8S3I3F6-F1
#
_entry.id   AF-A0A8S3I3F6-F1
#
_cell.length_a   1.000
_cell.length_b   1.000
_cell.length_c   1.000
_cell.angle_alpha   90.00
_cell.angle_beta   90.00
_cell.angle_gamma   90.00
#
_symmetry.space_group_name_H-M   'P 1'
#
loop_
_entity.id
_entity.type
_entity.pdbx_description
1 polymer ?
#
loop_
_entity_poly.entity_id
_entity_poly.type
_entity_poly.pdbx_seq_one_letter_code
_entity_poly.pdbx_strand_id
1 'polypeptide(L)'
;MNNPNSFTKNAFLDLETKVYGDNWSIPYKREEVLGRCLLSATKLAVAGIADQDEHCKKFMEILIPDAFRKLQCSHHVNNWGVEVQLGVFDMVQLVIDLIAARLSYFPVPIQLLETLAILFDHDSVFQRKHKSKSYDRSLYDKQLGELILANSSSPTFSVYNRNEPYGWLCEIINRFILKDGIQNLKIQFKSEQPLTALEYNALLSPFVNCMDYIFVEKYRQLFSDNIEQALDYVKNLKEEDFKAK
;
A
#
# COMPACT_ATOMS: atom_id res chain seq x y z
N MET A 1 2.10 -32.55 2.33
CA MET A 1 1.09 -31.85 3.14
C MET A 1 1.63 -30.45 3.42
N ASN A 2 0.98 -29.39 2.92
CA ASN A 2 1.45 -28.02 3.17
C ASN A 2 1.16 -27.66 4.63
N ASN A 3 2.19 -27.23 5.36
CA ASN A 3 2.02 -26.65 6.68
C ASN A 3 1.20 -25.35 6.51
N PRO A 4 0.00 -25.21 7.11
CA PRO A 4 -0.84 -24.03 6.93
C PRO A 4 -0.18 -22.73 7.44
N ASN A 5 0.87 -22.86 8.25
CA ASN A 5 1.66 -21.77 8.81
C ASN A 5 3.01 -21.58 8.09
N SER A 6 3.15 -22.05 6.86
CA SER A 6 4.36 -21.88 6.06
C SER A 6 4.12 -21.06 4.81
N PHE A 7 5.09 -20.22 4.44
CA PHE A 7 5.01 -19.44 3.22
C PHE A 7 5.17 -20.33 1.98
N THR A 8 4.53 -19.94 0.87
CA THR A 8 4.53 -20.74 -0.37
C THR A 8 5.84 -20.64 -1.18
N LYS A 9 6.96 -21.12 -0.62
CA LYS A 9 8.32 -21.03 -1.17
C LYS A 9 8.44 -21.28 -2.69
N ASN A 10 7.84 -22.35 -3.22
CA ASN A 10 7.94 -22.66 -4.65
C ASN A 10 7.28 -21.60 -5.54
N ALA A 11 6.18 -21.00 -5.10
CA ALA A 11 5.54 -19.90 -5.83
C ALA A 11 6.37 -18.61 -5.74
N PHE A 12 7.04 -18.37 -4.61
CA PHE A 12 7.96 -17.25 -4.45
C PHE A 12 9.13 -17.33 -5.43
N LEU A 13 9.80 -18.47 -5.54
CA LEU A 13 10.95 -18.64 -6.45
C LEU A 13 10.54 -18.50 -7.93
N ASP A 14 9.37 -19.02 -8.31
CA ASP A 14 8.83 -18.84 -9.66
C ASP A 14 8.48 -17.36 -9.93
N LEU A 15 7.86 -16.68 -8.97
CA LEU A 15 7.56 -15.26 -9.08
C LEU A 15 8.84 -14.43 -9.20
N GLU A 16 9.87 -14.72 -8.41
CA GLU A 16 11.17 -14.04 -8.45
C GLU A 16 11.78 -14.12 -9.85
N THR A 17 11.77 -15.33 -10.44
CA THR A 17 12.23 -15.54 -11.82
C THR A 17 11.43 -14.72 -12.84
N LYS A 18 10.11 -14.62 -12.67
CA LYS A 18 9.24 -13.84 -13.57
C LYS A 18 9.41 -12.33 -13.40
N VAL A 19 9.64 -11.85 -12.18
CA VAL A 19 9.85 -10.43 -11.90
C VAL A 19 11.21 -9.98 -12.42
N TYR A 20 12.27 -10.77 -12.27
CA TYR A 20 13.61 -10.40 -12.72
C TYR A 20 13.99 -10.88 -14.12
N GLY A 21 13.16 -11.72 -14.74
CA GLY A 21 13.36 -12.16 -16.12
C GLY A 21 13.12 -11.04 -17.14
N ASP A 22 13.64 -11.26 -18.35
CA ASP A 22 13.55 -10.31 -19.47
C ASP A 22 12.12 -10.15 -20.02
N ASN A 23 11.28 -11.17 -19.83
CA ASN A 23 9.89 -11.15 -20.29
C ASN A 23 9.01 -10.35 -19.33
N TRP A 24 8.29 -9.35 -19.84
CA TRP A 24 7.31 -8.57 -19.09
C TRP A 24 6.03 -9.37 -18.80
N SER A 25 6.10 -10.32 -17.87
CA SER A 25 5.01 -11.25 -17.56
C SER A 25 4.89 -11.51 -16.06
N ILE A 26 4.47 -10.49 -15.30
CA ILE A 26 4.09 -10.66 -13.90
C ILE A 26 2.68 -11.28 -13.83
N PRO A 27 2.51 -12.46 -13.22
CA PRO A 27 1.21 -13.12 -13.09
C PRO A 27 0.26 -12.27 -12.24
N TYR A 28 -1.01 -12.23 -12.60
CA TYR A 28 -1.99 -11.29 -12.04
C TYR A 28 -3.29 -11.97 -11.60
N LYS A 29 -3.43 -13.29 -11.75
CA LYS A 29 -4.59 -14.02 -11.26
C LYS A 29 -4.36 -14.50 -9.83
N ARG A 30 -5.46 -14.64 -9.08
CA ARG A 30 -5.42 -14.97 -7.64
C ARG A 30 -4.82 -16.35 -7.36
N GLU A 31 -5.08 -17.29 -8.27
CA GLU A 31 -4.58 -18.66 -8.27
C GLU A 31 -3.15 -18.80 -8.80
N GLU A 32 -2.62 -17.76 -9.45
CA GLU A 32 -1.25 -17.72 -9.94
C GLU A 32 -0.26 -17.35 -8.83
N VAL A 33 1.03 -17.37 -9.16
CA VAL A 33 2.10 -17.27 -8.16
C VAL A 33 2.09 -15.96 -7.36
N LEU A 34 1.78 -14.81 -7.97
CA LEU A 34 1.67 -13.55 -7.23
C LEU A 34 0.52 -13.59 -6.22
N GLY A 35 -0.69 -13.94 -6.67
CA GLY A 35 -1.86 -14.04 -5.80
C GLY A 35 -1.66 -15.04 -4.65
N ARG A 36 -1.05 -16.19 -4.95
CA ARG A 36 -0.72 -17.20 -3.92
C ARG A 36 0.29 -16.69 -2.89
N CYS A 37 1.33 -16.00 -3.32
CA CYS A 37 2.31 -15.38 -2.42
C CYS A 37 1.65 -14.32 -1.53
N LEU A 38 0.83 -13.43 -2.10
CA LEU A 38 0.12 -12.39 -1.35
C LEU A 38 -0.82 -12.99 -0.30
N LEU A 39 -1.61 -13.99 -0.68
CA LEU A 39 -2.53 -14.67 0.24
C LEU A 39 -1.78 -15.41 1.36
N SER A 40 -0.65 -16.04 1.03
CA SER A 40 0.17 -16.74 2.02
C SER A 40 0.84 -15.76 2.98
N ALA A 41 1.44 -14.68 2.48
CA ALA A 41 2.06 -13.65 3.30
C ALA A 41 1.03 -12.97 4.20
N THR A 42 -0.17 -12.68 3.69
CA THR A 42 -1.24 -12.05 4.47
C THR A 42 -1.63 -12.93 5.66
N LYS A 43 -1.74 -14.24 5.47
CA LYS A 43 -2.02 -15.18 6.56
C LYS A 43 -0.93 -15.16 7.64
N LEU A 44 0.34 -15.16 7.24
CA LEU A 44 1.45 -15.08 8.19
C LEU A 44 1.52 -13.72 8.89
N ALA A 45 1.19 -12.63 8.18
CA ALA A 45 1.16 -11.28 8.73
C ALA A 45 0.07 -11.15 9.79
N VAL A 46 -1.15 -11.64 9.52
CA VAL A 46 -2.25 -11.69 10.50
C VAL A 46 -1.88 -12.53 11.72
N ALA A 47 -1.08 -13.59 11.55
CA ALA A 47 -0.60 -14.42 12.64
C ALA A 47 0.63 -13.84 13.39
N GLY A 48 1.19 -12.71 12.95
CA GLY A 48 2.37 -12.10 13.57
C GLY A 48 3.68 -12.88 13.38
N ILE A 49 3.73 -13.76 12.37
CA ILE A 49 4.89 -14.64 12.12
C ILE A 49 5.50 -14.44 10.72
N ALA A 50 5.05 -13.45 9.95
CA ALA A 50 5.55 -13.19 8.59
C ALA A 50 7.06 -12.95 8.54
N ASP A 51 7.61 -12.21 9.50
CA ASP A 51 9.04 -11.88 9.53
C ASP A 51 9.93 -13.05 9.98
N GLN A 52 9.32 -14.13 10.52
CA GLN A 52 10.04 -15.34 10.94
C GLN A 52 10.34 -16.28 9.76
N ASP A 53 9.60 -16.15 8.65
CA ASP A 53 9.85 -16.89 7.41
C ASP A 53 10.72 -16.06 6.47
N GLU A 54 11.93 -16.55 6.19
CA GLU A 54 12.92 -15.83 5.36
C GLU A 54 12.39 -15.48 3.96
N HIS A 55 11.59 -16.36 3.35
CA HIS A 55 11.05 -16.15 2.01
C HIS A 55 9.88 -15.17 2.04
N CYS A 56 9.04 -15.23 3.08
CA CYS A 56 7.98 -14.24 3.29
C CYS A 56 8.57 -12.85 3.53
N LYS A 57 9.63 -12.75 4.33
CA LYS A 57 10.34 -11.50 4.57
C LYS A 57 10.93 -10.92 3.28
N LYS A 58 11.69 -11.71 2.50
CA LYS A 58 12.21 -11.29 1.18
C LYS A 58 11.09 -10.91 0.21
N PHE A 59 9.98 -11.63 0.23
CA PHE A 59 8.81 -11.30 -0.58
C PHE A 59 8.27 -9.90 -0.24
N MET A 60 8.12 -9.58 1.05
CA MET A 60 7.62 -8.29 1.51
C MET A 60 8.62 -7.14 1.28
N GLU A 61 9.91 -7.36 1.55
CA GLU A 61 10.92 -6.31 1.56
C GLU A 61 11.54 -6.05 0.17
N ILE A 62 11.56 -7.05 -0.71
CA ILE A 62 12.28 -6.96 -1.99
C ILE A 62 11.32 -7.16 -3.16
N LEU A 63 10.62 -8.30 -3.18
CA LEU A 63 9.90 -8.72 -4.38
C LEU A 63 8.61 -7.94 -4.62
N ILE A 64 7.86 -7.59 -3.57
CA ILE A 64 6.67 -6.74 -3.67
C ILE A 64 7.01 -5.35 -4.23
N PRO A 65 7.98 -4.59 -3.64
CA PRO A 65 8.37 -3.29 -4.18
C PRO A 65 8.71 -3.32 -5.67
N ASP A 66 9.52 -4.30 -6.11
CA ASP A 66 9.93 -4.39 -7.51
C ASP A 66 8.78 -4.81 -8.43
N ALA A 67 7.97 -5.78 -8.03
CA ALA A 67 6.82 -6.23 -8.80
C ALA A 67 5.78 -5.10 -8.95
N PHE A 68 5.46 -4.39 -7.87
CA PHE A 68 4.43 -3.34 -7.91
C PHE A 68 4.94 -2.04 -8.54
N ARG A 69 6.23 -1.71 -8.42
CA ARG A 69 6.83 -0.63 -9.23
C ARG A 69 6.66 -0.92 -10.72
N LYS A 70 6.91 -2.17 -11.13
CA LYS A 70 6.67 -2.60 -12.52
C LYS A 70 5.19 -2.49 -12.90
N LEU A 71 4.28 -3.01 -12.06
CA LEU A 71 2.85 -3.03 -12.34
C LEU A 71 2.19 -1.64 -12.33
N GLN A 72 2.73 -0.67 -11.58
CA GLN A 72 2.12 0.65 -11.41
C GLN A 72 2.78 1.74 -12.26
N CYS A 73 4.09 1.64 -12.52
CA CYS A 73 4.87 2.75 -13.10
C CYS A 73 5.41 2.50 -14.50
N SER A 74 5.35 1.26 -15.00
CA SER A 74 5.88 0.94 -16.34
C SER A 74 4.98 1.45 -17.46
N HIS A 75 5.59 1.88 -18.57
CA HIS A 75 4.85 2.25 -19.78
C HIS A 75 4.04 1.10 -20.38
N HIS A 76 4.42 -0.16 -20.11
CA HIS A 76 3.71 -1.36 -20.57
C HIS A 76 2.25 -1.40 -20.08
N VAL A 77 1.96 -0.79 -18.93
CA VAL A 77 0.62 -0.69 -18.35
C VAL A 77 -0.39 -0.09 -19.34
N ASN A 78 0.06 0.86 -20.17
CA ASN A 78 -0.81 1.50 -21.16
C ASN A 78 -1.35 0.53 -22.21
N ASN A 79 -0.63 -0.57 -22.49
CA ASN A 79 -0.95 -1.53 -23.54
C ASN A 79 -1.75 -2.74 -23.04
N TRP A 80 -2.05 -2.82 -21.74
CA TRP A 80 -2.78 -3.95 -21.18
C TRP A 80 -4.24 -3.99 -21.64
N GLY A 81 -4.71 -5.20 -21.97
CA GLY A 81 -6.13 -5.48 -22.15
C GLY A 81 -6.90 -5.39 -20.83
N VAL A 82 -8.23 -5.32 -20.92
CA VAL A 82 -9.11 -5.14 -19.75
C VAL A 82 -8.97 -6.28 -18.73
N GLU A 83 -8.79 -7.53 -19.16
CA GLU A 83 -8.58 -8.68 -18.26
C GLU A 83 -7.34 -8.48 -17.37
N VAL A 84 -6.21 -8.06 -17.97
CA VAL A 84 -4.96 -7.82 -17.24
C VAL A 84 -5.12 -6.67 -16.26
N GLN A 85 -5.79 -5.58 -16.67
CA GLN A 85 -6.04 -4.42 -15.79
C GLN A 85 -6.83 -4.82 -14.55
N LEU A 86 -7.92 -5.59 -14.73
CA LEU A 86 -8.75 -6.07 -13.63
C LEU A 86 -7.99 -7.01 -12.71
N GLY A 87 -7.26 -7.98 -13.26
CA GLY A 87 -6.47 -8.90 -12.46
C GLY A 87 -5.35 -8.20 -11.68
N VAL A 88 -4.67 -7.21 -12.27
CA VAL A 88 -3.69 -6.41 -11.54
C VAL A 88 -4.36 -5.60 -10.43
N PHE A 89 -5.55 -5.04 -10.67
CA PHE A 89 -6.30 -4.36 -9.61
C PHE A 89 -6.66 -5.30 -8.45
N ASP A 90 -7.03 -6.56 -8.73
CA ASP A 90 -7.23 -7.57 -7.69
C ASP A 90 -5.95 -7.85 -6.90
N MET A 91 -4.78 -7.85 -7.56
CA MET A 91 -3.49 -8.02 -6.88
C MET A 91 -3.13 -6.81 -6.02
N VAL A 92 -3.46 -5.59 -6.46
CA VAL A 92 -3.33 -4.37 -5.64
C VAL A 92 -4.17 -4.51 -4.37
N GLN A 93 -5.43 -4.93 -4.49
CA GLN A 93 -6.29 -5.14 -3.32
C GLN A 93 -5.72 -6.18 -2.34
N LEU A 94 -5.08 -7.24 -2.84
CA LEU A 94 -4.40 -8.22 -2.00
C LEU A 94 -3.15 -7.67 -1.30
N VAL A 95 -2.38 -6.81 -1.96
CA VAL A 95 -1.25 -6.12 -1.31
C VAL A 95 -1.75 -5.18 -0.23
N ILE A 96 -2.83 -4.43 -0.46
CA ILE A 96 -3.42 -3.56 0.57
C ILE A 96 -3.77 -4.35 1.84
N ASP A 97 -4.38 -5.54 1.68
CA ASP A 97 -4.70 -6.42 2.81
C ASP A 97 -3.44 -6.85 3.57
N LEU A 98 -2.38 -7.23 2.85
CA LEU A 98 -1.08 -7.62 3.44
C LEU A 98 -0.43 -6.47 4.21
N ILE A 99 -0.35 -5.28 3.60
CA ILE A 99 0.28 -4.10 4.21
C ILE A 99 -0.47 -3.73 5.50
N ALA A 100 -1.80 -3.66 5.43
CA ALA A 100 -2.63 -3.33 6.59
C ALA A 100 -2.44 -4.35 7.72
N ALA A 101 -2.38 -5.65 7.41
CA ALA A 101 -2.12 -6.69 8.40
C ALA A 101 -0.71 -6.58 9.01
N ARG A 102 0.33 -6.41 8.18
CA ARG A 102 1.73 -6.34 8.64
C ARG A 102 2.00 -5.11 9.51
N LEU A 103 1.27 -4.00 9.31
CA LEU A 103 1.37 -2.81 10.15
C LEU A 103 0.96 -3.03 11.62
N SER A 104 0.36 -4.16 11.99
CA SER A 104 0.02 -4.46 13.39
C SER A 104 1.25 -4.81 14.25
N TYR A 105 2.42 -4.99 13.61
CA TYR A 105 3.63 -5.50 14.26
C TYR A 105 4.81 -4.56 14.04
N PHE A 106 5.70 -4.48 15.02
CA PHE A 106 6.99 -3.80 14.90
C PHE A 106 8.05 -4.75 14.32
N PRO A 107 9.09 -4.23 13.64
CA PRO A 107 9.33 -2.81 13.33
C PRO A 107 8.44 -2.31 12.18
N VAL A 108 8.53 -0.99 11.91
CA VAL A 108 7.84 -0.34 10.79
C VAL A 108 8.22 -1.01 9.47
N PRO A 109 7.26 -1.50 8.66
CA PRO A 109 7.56 -2.19 7.41
C PRO A 109 7.79 -1.18 6.27
N ILE A 110 8.97 -0.54 6.27
CA ILE A 110 9.32 0.57 5.37
C ILE A 110 9.04 0.26 3.89
N GLN A 111 9.52 -0.88 3.38
CA GLN A 111 9.42 -1.23 1.96
C GLN A 111 7.97 -1.48 1.51
N LEU A 112 7.13 -1.98 2.42
CA LEU A 112 5.70 -2.12 2.17
C LEU A 112 5.00 -0.76 2.17
N LEU A 113 5.38 0.18 3.03
CA LEU A 113 4.85 1.53 3.05
C LEU A 113 5.28 2.34 1.82
N GLU A 114 6.52 2.18 1.35
CA GLU A 114 6.96 2.74 0.07
C GLU A 114 6.15 2.18 -1.11
N THR A 115 5.83 0.89 -1.06
CA THR A 115 4.91 0.28 -2.04
C THR A 115 3.52 0.89 -1.94
N LEU A 116 2.99 1.10 -0.73
CA LEU A 116 1.70 1.76 -0.52
C LEU A 116 1.66 3.16 -1.13
N ALA A 117 2.75 3.93 -0.99
CA ALA A 117 2.86 5.25 -1.61
C ALA A 117 2.78 5.20 -3.13
N ILE A 118 3.40 4.21 -3.78
CA ILE A 118 3.25 4.01 -5.23
C ILE A 118 1.80 3.66 -5.60
N LEU A 119 1.14 2.80 -4.82
CA LEU A 119 -0.24 2.40 -5.09
C LEU A 119 -1.23 3.56 -4.95
N PHE A 120 -0.99 4.45 -3.97
CA PHE A 120 -1.83 5.62 -3.70
C PHE A 120 -1.48 6.84 -4.57
N ASP A 121 -0.40 6.78 -5.34
CA ASP A 121 0.01 7.87 -6.21
C ASP A 121 -0.92 8.01 -7.42
N HIS A 122 -1.74 9.08 -7.43
CA HIS A 122 -2.64 9.40 -8.55
C HIS A 122 -1.90 9.69 -9.87
N ASP A 123 -0.59 10.02 -9.82
CA ASP A 123 0.25 10.26 -10.98
C ASP A 123 0.93 8.99 -11.53
N SER A 124 0.83 7.87 -10.82
CA SER A 124 1.32 6.58 -11.32
C SER A 124 0.67 6.23 -12.67
N VAL A 125 1.38 5.49 -13.52
CA VAL A 125 0.89 5.14 -14.87
C VAL A 125 -0.42 4.37 -14.77
N PHE A 126 -0.52 3.45 -13.81
CA PHE A 126 -1.74 2.70 -13.59
C PHE A 126 -2.90 3.59 -13.13
N GLN A 127 -2.72 4.49 -12.16
CA GLN A 127 -3.82 5.35 -11.71
C GLN A 127 -4.25 6.32 -12.81
N ARG A 128 -3.31 6.94 -13.54
CA ARG A 128 -3.64 7.81 -14.68
C ARG A 128 -4.37 7.06 -15.81
N LYS A 129 -4.02 5.80 -16.09
CA LYS A 129 -4.77 4.99 -17.07
C LYS A 129 -6.24 4.78 -16.67
N HIS A 130 -6.52 4.76 -15.37
CA HIS A 130 -7.84 4.47 -14.80
C HIS A 130 -8.53 5.68 -14.17
N LYS A 131 -8.04 6.91 -14.43
CA LYS A 131 -8.57 8.16 -13.86
C LYS A 131 -10.06 8.42 -14.11
N SER A 132 -10.61 7.86 -15.20
CA SER A 132 -12.03 7.96 -15.55
C SER A 132 -12.92 6.89 -14.90
N LYS A 133 -12.36 5.89 -14.20
CA LYS A 133 -13.14 4.83 -13.56
C LYS A 133 -14.00 5.41 -12.44
N SER A 134 -15.30 5.16 -12.49
CA SER A 134 -16.24 5.54 -11.43
C SER A 134 -15.95 4.78 -10.14
N TYR A 135 -16.27 5.40 -9.01
CA TYR A 135 -16.20 4.76 -7.70
C TYR A 135 -17.55 4.10 -7.37
N ASP A 136 -17.60 2.77 -7.26
CA ASP A 136 -18.79 2.08 -6.72
C ASP A 136 -18.81 2.18 -5.20
N ARG A 137 -19.62 3.13 -4.72
CA ARG A 137 -19.73 3.50 -3.32
C ARG A 137 -20.42 2.44 -2.46
N SER A 138 -21.17 1.53 -3.07
CA SER A 138 -22.18 0.72 -2.38
C SER A 138 -21.62 -0.27 -1.35
N LEU A 139 -20.42 -0.80 -1.57
CA LEU A 139 -19.74 -1.72 -0.65
C LEU A 139 -19.20 -0.99 0.58
N TYR A 140 -18.42 0.07 0.36
CA TYR A 140 -17.69 0.76 1.42
C TYR A 140 -18.58 1.70 2.23
N ASP A 141 -19.60 2.32 1.64
CA ASP A 141 -20.57 3.12 2.40
C ASP A 141 -21.25 2.30 3.50
N LYS A 142 -21.62 1.06 3.19
CA LYS A 142 -22.28 0.16 4.14
C LYS A 142 -21.35 -0.32 5.24
N GLN A 143 -20.09 -0.58 4.92
CA GLN A 143 -19.13 -1.16 5.86
C GLN A 143 -18.40 -0.12 6.70
N LEU A 144 -18.05 1.03 6.12
CA LEU A 144 -17.26 2.07 6.77
C LEU A 144 -18.11 3.22 7.29
N GLY A 145 -19.23 3.56 6.65
CA GLY A 145 -20.07 4.69 7.04
C GLY A 145 -19.25 5.98 7.21
N GLU A 146 -19.20 6.51 8.44
CA GLU A 146 -18.44 7.71 8.78
C GLU A 146 -16.91 7.54 8.72
N LEU A 147 -16.39 6.31 8.66
CA LEU A 147 -14.95 6.03 8.60
C LEU A 147 -14.36 6.16 7.19
N ILE A 148 -15.18 6.37 6.15
CA ILE A 148 -14.68 6.58 4.78
C ILE A 148 -13.70 7.75 4.74
N LEU A 149 -12.53 7.53 4.16
CA LEU A 149 -11.51 8.56 3.99
C LEU A 149 -11.47 9.10 2.57
N ALA A 150 -11.61 8.25 1.55
CA ALA A 150 -11.55 8.65 0.16
C ALA A 150 -12.94 8.71 -0.48
N ASN A 151 -13.19 9.72 -1.30
CA ASN A 151 -14.41 9.78 -2.10
C ASN A 151 -14.17 10.58 -3.38
N SER A 152 -14.56 9.98 -4.52
CA SER A 152 -14.61 10.63 -5.83
C SER A 152 -15.46 11.92 -5.85
N SER A 153 -16.42 12.06 -4.92
CA SER A 153 -17.37 13.17 -4.88
C SER A 153 -17.15 14.13 -3.71
N SER A 154 -15.93 14.23 -3.15
CA SER A 154 -15.71 15.13 -2.01
C SER A 154 -16.13 16.57 -2.34
N PRO A 155 -16.85 17.30 -1.48
CA PRO A 155 -17.12 18.74 -1.68
C PRO A 155 -15.84 19.59 -1.68
N THR A 156 -14.73 19.05 -1.15
CA THR A 156 -13.38 19.63 -1.22
C THR A 156 -12.64 19.28 -2.51
N PHE A 157 -13.23 18.45 -3.39
CA PHE A 157 -12.71 18.16 -4.71
C PHE A 157 -12.55 19.48 -5.44
N SER A 158 -11.29 19.87 -5.60
CA SER A 158 -10.92 21.25 -5.86
C SER A 158 -11.68 21.79 -7.06
N VAL A 159 -12.00 23.08 -7.00
CA VAL A 159 -12.57 23.87 -8.11
C VAL A 159 -11.79 23.68 -9.43
N TYR A 160 -10.56 23.14 -9.36
CA TYR A 160 -9.62 22.92 -10.44
C TYR A 160 -9.62 21.51 -11.07
N ASN A 161 -10.18 20.46 -10.44
CA ASN A 161 -9.99 19.07 -10.92
C ASN A 161 -11.29 18.28 -11.19
N ARG A 162 -12.38 18.98 -11.53
CA ARG A 162 -13.75 18.45 -11.69
C ARG A 162 -13.99 17.29 -12.67
N ASN A 163 -12.99 16.80 -13.40
CA ASN A 163 -13.25 15.94 -14.56
C ASN A 163 -12.98 14.44 -14.34
N GLU A 164 -12.23 14.03 -13.30
CA GLU A 164 -11.72 12.65 -13.23
C GLU A 164 -11.94 12.01 -11.85
N PRO A 165 -12.79 10.97 -11.74
CA PRO A 165 -13.21 10.40 -10.46
C PRO A 165 -12.14 9.58 -9.71
N TYR A 166 -11.12 9.04 -10.40
CA TYR A 166 -10.11 8.16 -9.81
C TYR A 166 -10.70 7.08 -8.88
N GLY A 167 -11.77 6.42 -9.32
CA GLY A 167 -12.56 5.54 -8.46
C GLY A 167 -11.80 4.33 -7.93
N TRP A 168 -10.88 3.77 -8.71
CA TRP A 168 -10.02 2.67 -8.28
C TRP A 168 -9.03 3.09 -7.19
N LEU A 169 -8.50 4.32 -7.23
CA LEU A 169 -7.68 4.88 -6.16
C LEU A 169 -8.51 5.04 -4.87
N CYS A 170 -9.70 5.62 -4.97
CA CYS A 170 -10.59 5.77 -3.82
C CYS A 170 -10.93 4.42 -3.19
N GLU A 171 -11.15 3.40 -4.02
CA GLU A 171 -11.45 2.03 -3.58
C GLU A 171 -10.31 1.42 -2.77
N ILE A 172 -9.06 1.49 -3.23
CA ILE A 172 -7.93 0.90 -2.52
C ILE A 172 -7.59 1.66 -1.22
N ILE A 173 -7.82 2.98 -1.16
CA ILE A 173 -7.67 3.76 0.07
C ILE A 173 -8.73 3.33 1.09
N ASN A 174 -9.99 3.19 0.67
CA ASN A 174 -11.05 2.74 1.57
C ASN A 174 -10.90 1.27 1.97
N ARG A 175 -10.34 0.42 1.10
CA ARG A 175 -9.94 -0.94 1.46
C ARG A 175 -8.89 -0.96 2.57
N PHE A 176 -7.89 -0.09 2.51
CA PHE A 176 -6.88 0.00 3.55
C PHE A 176 -7.50 0.28 4.93
N ILE A 177 -8.54 1.12 4.97
CA ILE A 177 -9.27 1.44 6.21
C ILE A 177 -10.11 0.27 6.68
N LEU A 178 -10.81 -0.39 5.76
CA LEU A 178 -11.59 -1.59 6.05
C LEU A 178 -10.73 -2.71 6.65
N LYS A 179 -9.43 -2.70 6.39
CA LYS A 179 -8.44 -3.65 6.91
C LYS A 179 -7.68 -3.13 8.13
N ASP A 180 -8.24 -2.15 8.83
CA ASP A 180 -7.65 -1.53 10.02
C ASP A 180 -6.31 -0.83 9.76
N GLY A 181 -5.94 -0.58 8.50
CA GLY A 181 -4.64 -0.06 8.10
C GLY A 181 -4.32 1.28 8.75
N ILE A 182 -5.31 2.17 8.89
CA ILE A 182 -5.13 3.45 9.60
C ILE A 182 -4.89 3.25 11.10
N GLN A 183 -5.60 2.32 11.74
CA GLN A 183 -5.40 2.05 13.16
C GLN A 183 -4.02 1.44 13.40
N ASN A 184 -3.63 0.48 12.57
CA ASN A 184 -2.32 -0.16 12.63
C ASN A 184 -1.18 0.82 12.33
N LEU A 185 -1.39 1.75 11.39
CA LEU A 185 -0.44 2.84 11.12
C LEU A 185 -0.29 3.77 12.34
N LYS A 186 -1.38 4.08 13.05
CA LYS A 186 -1.32 4.84 14.31
C LYS A 186 -0.59 4.11 15.43
N ILE A 187 -0.68 2.77 15.48
CA ILE A 187 0.09 1.96 16.44
C ILE A 187 1.59 2.16 16.20
N GLN A 188 2.04 2.25 14.94
CA GLN A 188 3.46 2.43 14.62
C GLN A 188 4.03 3.75 15.14
N PHE A 189 3.27 4.85 15.08
CA PHE A 189 3.66 6.13 15.68
C PHE A 189 3.80 6.09 17.21
N LYS A 190 3.17 5.11 17.86
CA LYS A 190 3.20 4.91 19.31
C LYS A 190 4.24 3.87 19.73
N SER A 191 5.23 3.60 18.90
CA SER A 191 6.38 2.75 19.24
C SER A 191 7.01 3.17 20.57
N GLU A 192 7.38 2.20 21.40
CA GLU A 192 8.16 2.45 22.62
C GLU A 192 9.57 2.97 22.30
N GLN A 193 10.10 2.61 21.13
CA GLN A 193 11.37 3.11 20.64
C GLN A 193 11.18 4.34 19.75
N PRO A 194 12.04 5.37 19.86
CA PRO A 194 12.00 6.53 18.98
C PRO A 194 12.09 6.11 17.52
N LEU A 195 11.16 6.61 16.70
CA LEU A 195 11.19 6.38 15.26
C LEU A 195 12.34 7.17 14.61
N THR A 196 12.94 6.56 13.60
CA THR A 196 13.95 7.20 12.75
C THR A 196 13.31 8.11 11.70
N ALA A 197 14.12 9.00 11.12
CA ALA A 197 13.69 9.85 10.00
C ALA A 197 13.07 9.04 8.84
N LEU A 198 13.65 7.86 8.55
CA LEU A 198 13.20 6.99 7.48
C LEU A 198 11.82 6.39 7.79
N GLU A 199 11.59 5.96 9.03
CA GLU A 199 10.31 5.41 9.47
C GLU A 199 9.21 6.47 9.47
N TYR A 200 9.50 7.68 9.95
CA TYR A 200 8.57 8.81 9.85
C TYR A 200 8.17 9.10 8.40
N ASN A 201 9.15 9.17 7.50
CA ASN A 201 8.89 9.38 6.08
C ASN A 201 8.04 8.25 5.47
N ALA A 202 8.35 7.00 5.80
CA ALA A 202 7.60 5.85 5.32
C ALA A 202 6.14 5.87 5.81
N LEU A 203 5.88 6.25 7.07
CA LEU A 203 4.52 6.29 7.63
C LEU A 203 3.66 7.44 7.06
N LEU A 204 4.28 8.55 6.67
CA LEU A 204 3.57 9.75 6.20
C LEU A 204 3.40 9.78 4.67
N SER A 205 4.40 9.30 3.92
CA SER A 205 4.44 9.41 2.45
C SER A 205 3.23 8.84 1.68
N PRO A 206 2.53 7.76 2.13
CA PRO A 206 1.51 7.15 1.29
C PRO A 206 0.33 8.04 0.92
N PHE A 207 0.05 9.05 1.74
CA PHE A 207 -1.13 9.90 1.56
C PHE A 207 -0.82 11.22 0.85
N VAL A 208 0.45 11.57 0.67
CA VAL A 208 0.87 12.87 0.09
C VAL A 208 0.33 13.03 -1.32
N ASN A 209 0.49 12.01 -2.16
CA ASN A 209 0.06 12.04 -3.56
C ASN A 209 -1.40 11.63 -3.75
N CYS A 210 -2.19 11.41 -2.68
CA CYS A 210 -3.62 11.16 -2.79
C CYS A 210 -4.47 12.18 -2.03
N MET A 211 -3.88 13.28 -1.55
CA MET A 211 -4.54 14.28 -0.70
C MET A 211 -5.81 14.86 -1.34
N ASP A 212 -5.84 15.03 -2.66
CA ASP A 212 -7.01 15.57 -3.37
C ASP A 212 -8.22 14.62 -3.40
N TYR A 213 -8.00 13.33 -3.13
CA TYR A 213 -9.03 12.28 -3.18
C TYR A 213 -9.49 11.83 -1.79
N ILE A 214 -8.89 12.37 -0.73
CA ILE A 214 -9.26 12.09 0.66
C ILE A 214 -9.91 13.29 1.31
N PHE A 215 -10.79 13.05 2.29
CA PHE A 215 -11.40 14.09 3.10
C PHE A 215 -10.33 14.75 3.98
N VAL A 216 -9.89 15.95 3.61
CA VAL A 216 -8.82 16.70 4.28
C VAL A 216 -9.03 16.80 5.79
N GLU A 217 -10.25 17.04 6.25
CA GLU A 217 -10.53 17.13 7.70
C GLU A 217 -10.30 15.81 8.43
N LYS A 218 -10.70 14.69 7.81
CA LYS A 218 -10.44 13.36 8.37
C LYS A 218 -8.95 13.07 8.34
N TYR A 219 -8.28 13.38 7.23
CA TYR A 219 -6.83 13.24 7.12
C TYR A 219 -6.09 14.04 8.21
N ARG A 220 -6.46 15.31 8.44
CA ARG A 220 -5.89 16.14 9.51
C ARG A 220 -6.07 15.49 10.88
N GLN A 221 -7.27 14.99 11.19
CA GLN A 221 -7.53 14.28 12.46
C GLN A 221 -6.76 12.95 12.58
N LEU A 222 -6.41 12.31 11.47
CA LEU A 222 -5.63 11.07 11.48
C LEU A 222 -4.16 11.30 11.83
N PHE A 223 -3.62 12.45 11.41
CA PHE A 223 -2.19 12.72 11.47
C PHE A 223 -1.81 13.91 12.36
N SER A 224 -2.73 14.71 12.89
CA SER A 224 -2.42 15.89 13.72
C SER A 224 -1.42 15.57 14.83
N ASP A 225 -1.72 14.55 15.63
CA ASP A 225 -0.94 14.18 16.81
C ASP A 225 0.40 13.53 16.42
N ASN A 226 0.46 12.91 15.23
CA ASN A 226 1.63 12.18 14.74
C ASN A 226 2.58 13.08 13.92
N ILE A 227 2.04 14.10 13.24
CA ILE A 227 2.82 15.10 12.50
C ILE A 227 3.58 15.99 13.47
N GLU A 228 2.99 16.37 14.60
CA GLU A 228 3.70 17.11 15.64
C GLU A 228 4.92 16.34 16.16
N GLN A 229 4.80 15.03 16.38
CA GLN A 229 5.92 14.17 16.75
C GLN A 229 7.02 14.13 15.67
N ALA A 230 6.64 14.01 14.40
CA ALA A 230 7.59 14.05 13.29
C ALA A 230 8.29 15.42 13.17
N LEU A 231 7.56 16.51 13.37
CA LEU A 231 8.10 17.88 13.35
C LEU A 231 9.04 18.12 14.54
N ASP A 232 8.70 17.61 15.72
CA ASP A 232 9.55 17.72 16.90
C ASP A 232 10.80 16.85 16.77
N TYR A 233 10.72 15.67 16.15
CA TYR A 233 11.89 14.90 15.76
C TYR A 233 12.81 15.73 14.85
N VAL A 234 12.27 16.32 13.77
CA VAL A 234 13.05 17.14 12.83
C VAL A 234 13.71 18.35 13.51
N LYS A 235 13.00 19.04 14.41
CA LYS A 235 13.55 20.20 15.16
C LYS A 235 14.70 19.81 16.08
N ASN A 236 14.72 18.56 16.57
CA ASN A 236 15.72 18.07 17.50
C ASN A 236 16.87 17.30 16.82
N LEU A 237 16.85 17.17 15.49
CA LEU A 237 17.98 16.62 14.72
C LEU A 237 19.22 17.50 14.90
N LYS A 238 20.34 16.89 15.29
CA LYS A 238 21.64 17.55 15.40
C LYS A 238 22.49 17.27 14.16
N GLU A 239 23.48 18.11 13.90
CA GLU A 239 24.41 17.94 12.75
C GLU A 239 25.13 16.59 12.72
N GLU A 240 25.27 15.93 13.87
CA GLU A 240 25.87 14.60 14.00
C GLU A 240 24.97 13.48 13.43
N ASP A 241 23.64 13.67 13.45
CA ASP A 241 22.66 12.70 12.95
C ASP A 241 22.60 12.64 11.41
N PHE A 242 23.14 13.65 10.73
CA PHE A 242 23.23 13.69 9.27
C PHE A 242 24.43 12.89 8.72
N LYS A 243 25.34 12.43 9.57
CA LYS A 243 26.60 11.77 9.16
C LYS A 243 26.55 10.25 9.16
N ALA A 244 25.47 9.64 9.66
CA ALA A 244 25.26 8.19 9.60
C ALA A 244 24.26 7.85 8.48
N LYS A 245 24.78 7.63 7.26
CA LYS A 245 24.08 6.97 6.16
C LYS A 245 24.95 5.87 5.60
#